data_AF-A0A2E4B942-F1
#
_entry.id   AF-A0A2E4B942-F1
#
_cell.length_a   1.000
_cell.length_b   1.000
_cell.length_c   1.000
_cell.angle_alpha   90.00
_cell.angle_beta   90.00
_cell.angle_gamma   90.00
#
_symmetry.space_group_name_H-M   'P 1'
#
loop_
_entity.id
_entity.type
_entity.pdbx_description
1 polymer ?
#
loop_
_entity_poly.entity_id
_entity_poly.type
_entity_poly.pdbx_seq_one_letter_code
_entity_poly.pdbx_strand_id
1 'polypeptide(L)'
;MGMAHPGYRISWAGVLSMGRLNAAFEAHATAPAFVASDLVFIVLCGGLVALGFRTIANEEGSVAGFFRSLVDNSTWRALGSAEGGISHTVGAWCLLVGLLFYVIRGAMHTNWFDPGVYAVSAVLVAFGFALRALALTDSDA
;
A
#
# COMPACT_ATOMS: atom_id res chain seq x y z
N MET A 1 1.27 -8.56 -17.71
CA MET A 1 1.29 -8.08 -16.30
C MET A 1 1.41 -6.56 -16.32
N GLY A 2 0.69 -5.86 -15.44
CA GLY A 2 0.61 -4.39 -15.41
C GLY A 2 -0.34 -3.79 -16.45
N MET A 3 -1.64 -4.14 -16.41
CA MET A 3 -2.63 -3.54 -17.31
C MET A 3 -3.13 -2.21 -16.73
N ALA A 4 -2.44 -1.10 -17.05
CA ALA A 4 -3.04 0.22 -16.88
C ALA A 4 -4.03 0.54 -18.02
N HIS A 5 -3.86 -0.09 -19.19
CA HIS A 5 -4.75 0.04 -20.33
C HIS A 5 -4.75 -1.27 -21.15
N PRO A 6 -5.88 -1.73 -21.72
CA PRO A 6 -5.97 -3.01 -22.43
C PRO A 6 -4.99 -3.16 -23.61
N GLY A 7 -4.59 -2.04 -24.21
CA GLY A 7 -3.67 -2.01 -25.36
C GLY A 7 -2.20 -1.73 -25.04
N TYR A 8 -1.88 -1.35 -23.79
CA TYR A 8 -0.54 -0.87 -23.44
C TYR A 8 0.02 -1.52 -22.18
N ARG A 9 1.29 -1.91 -22.28
CA ARG A 9 2.16 -2.29 -21.18
C ARG A 9 2.85 -1.04 -20.61
N ILE A 10 3.01 -1.01 -19.30
CA ILE A 10 3.81 0.01 -18.62
C ILE A 10 5.30 -0.39 -18.68
N SER A 11 6.16 0.56 -19.02
CA SER A 11 7.62 0.42 -18.93
C SER A 11 8.13 1.19 -17.72
N TRP A 12 8.67 0.50 -16.72
CA TRP A 12 9.18 1.14 -15.50
C TRP A 12 10.36 2.08 -15.78
N ALA A 13 11.23 1.75 -16.74
CA ALA A 13 12.29 2.65 -17.16
C ALA A 13 11.71 3.93 -17.78
N GLY A 14 10.68 3.82 -18.62
CA GLY A 14 10.03 4.98 -19.23
C GLY A 14 9.28 5.85 -18.22
N VAL A 15 8.51 5.25 -17.31
CA VAL A 15 7.79 5.98 -16.25
C VAL A 15 8.74 6.72 -15.32
N LEU A 16 9.76 6.05 -14.78
CA LEU A 16 10.68 6.64 -13.79
C LEU A 16 11.64 7.66 -14.41
N SER A 17 11.97 7.52 -15.69
CA SER A 17 12.85 8.45 -16.41
C SER A 17 12.12 9.54 -17.18
N MET A 18 10.80 9.65 -17.04
CA MET A 18 9.96 10.58 -17.81
C MET A 18 10.19 10.44 -19.33
N GLY A 19 10.27 9.21 -19.82
CA GLY A 19 10.42 8.89 -21.24
C GLY A 19 11.86 8.92 -21.78
N ARG A 20 12.87 9.22 -20.94
CA ARG A 20 14.26 9.37 -21.41
C ARG A 20 14.96 8.04 -21.73
N LEU A 21 14.70 7.01 -20.93
CA LEU A 21 15.33 5.69 -21.09
C LEU A 21 14.51 4.73 -21.95
N ASN A 22 13.19 4.91 -22.01
CA ASN A 22 12.27 4.12 -22.84
C ASN A 22 10.91 4.84 -22.94
N ALA A 23 10.03 4.43 -23.86
CA ALA A 23 8.65 4.87 -23.87
C ALA A 23 7.93 4.41 -22.59
N ALA A 24 7.18 5.29 -21.92
CA ALA A 24 6.45 4.94 -20.69
C ALA A 24 5.33 3.92 -20.93
N PHE A 25 4.75 3.93 -22.13
CA PHE A 25 3.70 3.03 -22.58
C PHE A 25 4.12 2.35 -23.88
N GLU A 26 4.15 1.03 -23.87
CA GLU A 26 4.50 0.21 -25.02
C GLU A 26 3.28 -0.59 -25.48
N ALA A 27 3.05 -0.69 -26.79
CA ALA A 27 1.90 -1.42 -27.31
C ALA A 27 2.06 -2.94 -27.06
N HIS A 28 1.01 -3.58 -26.54
CA HIS A 28 1.06 -5.03 -26.24
C HIS A 28 1.39 -5.89 -27.45
N ALA A 29 1.04 -5.44 -28.67
CA ALA A 29 1.29 -6.18 -29.91
C ALA A 29 2.78 -6.39 -30.21
N THR A 30 3.64 -5.48 -29.76
CA THR A 30 5.08 -5.48 -30.10
C THR A 30 5.98 -5.52 -28.87
N ALA A 31 5.42 -5.28 -27.69
CA ALA A 31 6.20 -5.21 -26.46
C ALA A 31 6.50 -6.59 -25.88
N PRO A 32 7.75 -6.88 -25.47
CA PRO A 32 8.09 -8.11 -24.76
C PRO A 32 7.33 -8.22 -23.43
N ALA A 33 7.05 -9.45 -22.99
CA ALA A 33 6.30 -9.69 -21.77
C ALA A 33 7.05 -9.26 -20.49
N PHE A 34 8.39 -9.29 -20.52
CA PHE A 34 9.26 -8.92 -19.41
C PHE A 34 10.55 -8.27 -19.94
N VAL A 35 11.03 -7.22 -19.29
CA VAL A 35 12.24 -6.46 -19.67
C VAL A 35 13.10 -6.21 -18.43
N ALA A 36 14.40 -5.97 -18.63
CA ALA A 36 15.34 -5.69 -17.53
C ALA A 36 14.88 -4.57 -16.58
N SER A 37 14.15 -3.56 -17.09
CA SER A 37 13.55 -2.50 -16.25
C SER A 37 12.56 -3.04 -15.23
N ASP A 38 11.82 -4.10 -15.59
CA ASP A 38 10.82 -4.73 -14.72
C ASP A 38 11.53 -5.45 -13.55
N LEU A 39 12.64 -6.13 -13.84
CA LEU A 39 13.49 -6.74 -12.82
C LEU A 39 14.07 -5.70 -11.86
N VAL A 40 14.66 -4.62 -12.38
CA VAL A 40 15.24 -3.54 -11.57
C VAL A 40 14.18 -2.94 -10.65
N PHE A 41 12.97 -2.68 -11.17
CA PHE A 41 11.87 -2.17 -10.37
C PHE A 41 11.44 -3.15 -9.28
N ILE A 42 11.27 -4.44 -9.60
CA ILE A 42 10.93 -5.49 -8.62
C ILE A 42 11.98 -5.56 -7.51
N VAL A 43 13.26 -5.54 -7.85
CA VAL A 43 14.36 -5.57 -6.86
C VAL A 43 14.33 -4.33 -5.96
N LEU A 44 14.08 -3.15 -6.53
CA LEU A 44 13.96 -1.90 -5.76
C LEU A 44 12.79 -1.97 -4.78
N CYS A 45 11.59 -2.36 -5.25
CA CYS A 45 10.42 -2.52 -4.40
C CYS A 45 10.64 -3.60 -3.32
N GLY A 46 11.21 -4.74 -3.69
CA GLY A 46 11.57 -5.81 -2.75
C GLY A 46 12.55 -5.34 -1.69
N GLY A 47 13.54 -4.52 -2.07
CA GLY A 47 14.48 -3.88 -1.14
C GLY A 47 13.79 -2.96 -0.13
N LEU A 48 12.86 -2.10 -0.59
CA LEU A 48 12.08 -1.24 0.31
C LEU A 48 11.20 -2.04 1.27
N VAL A 49 10.54 -3.10 0.78
CA VAL A 49 9.76 -4.01 1.63
C VAL A 49 10.66 -4.71 2.66
N ALA A 50 11.83 -5.19 2.26
CA ALA A 50 12.80 -5.81 3.17
C ALA A 50 13.30 -4.84 4.24
N LEU A 51 13.55 -3.58 3.87
CA LEU A 51 13.90 -2.52 4.83
C LEU A 51 12.77 -2.27 5.82
N GLY A 52 11.51 -2.18 5.35
CA GLY A 52 10.35 -2.03 6.22
C GLY A 52 10.20 -3.17 7.22
N PHE A 53 10.31 -4.42 6.76
CA PHE A 53 10.29 -5.58 7.67
C PHE A 53 11.48 -5.62 8.62
N ARG A 54 12.67 -5.17 8.19
CA ARG A 54 13.83 -5.07 9.07
C ARG A 54 13.60 -4.06 10.20
N THR A 55 12.97 -2.92 9.91
CA THR A 55 12.60 -1.95 10.95
C THR A 55 11.62 -2.56 11.96
N ILE A 56 10.55 -3.20 11.46
CA ILE A 56 9.57 -3.88 12.32
C ILE A 56 10.26 -4.93 13.20
N ALA A 57 11.13 -5.76 12.62
CA ALA A 57 11.84 -6.81 13.33
C ALA A 57 12.80 -6.31 14.43
N ASN A 58 13.26 -5.05 14.36
CA ASN A 58 14.18 -4.47 15.34
C ASN A 58 13.46 -3.83 16.54
N GLU A 59 12.19 -3.46 16.45
CA GLU A 59 11.42 -2.80 17.53
C GLU A 59 10.75 -3.79 18.51
N GLU A 60 11.44 -4.89 18.86
CA GLU A 60 10.94 -5.98 19.74
C GLU A 60 9.74 -6.78 19.18
N GLY A 61 9.09 -6.29 18.13
CA GLY A 61 8.05 -6.98 17.38
C GLY A 61 8.62 -7.92 16.33
N SER A 62 8.27 -9.21 16.39
CA SER A 62 8.54 -10.09 15.23
C SER A 62 7.66 -9.69 14.04
N VAL A 63 8.13 -9.93 12.81
CA VAL A 63 7.28 -9.80 11.60
C VAL A 63 5.99 -10.60 11.74
N ALA A 64 6.04 -11.77 12.41
CA ALA A 64 4.86 -12.54 12.75
C ALA A 64 3.92 -11.81 13.72
N GLY A 65 4.47 -11.09 14.71
CA GLY A 65 3.73 -10.21 15.61
C GLY A 65 3.03 -9.06 14.89
N PHE A 66 3.68 -8.46 13.88
CA PHE A 66 3.05 -7.46 13.01
C PHE A 66 1.85 -8.04 12.24
N PHE A 67 2.00 -9.19 11.59
CA PHE A 67 0.84 -9.81 10.92
C PHE A 67 -0.26 -10.20 11.91
N ARG A 68 0.11 -10.62 13.13
CA ARG A 68 -0.85 -10.92 14.19
C ARG A 68 -1.60 -9.67 14.63
N SER A 69 -0.94 -8.51 14.75
CA SER A 69 -1.57 -7.25 15.14
C SER A 69 -2.56 -6.71 14.10
N LEU A 70 -2.37 -7.03 12.81
CA LEU A 70 -3.32 -6.70 11.75
C LEU A 70 -4.67 -7.43 11.92
N VAL A 71 -4.65 -8.62 12.53
CA VAL A 71 -5.85 -9.46 12.75
C VAL A 71 -6.28 -9.42 14.22
N ASP A 72 -5.55 -8.71 15.07
CA ASP A 72 -5.81 -8.70 16.51
C ASP A 72 -7.09 -7.94 16.85
N ASN A 73 -7.76 -8.41 17.89
CA ASN A 73 -9.14 -8.06 18.22
C ASN A 73 -9.28 -6.58 18.60
N SER A 74 -8.24 -5.94 19.13
CA SER A 74 -8.24 -4.52 19.52
C SER A 74 -8.47 -3.58 18.32
N THR A 75 -7.84 -3.85 17.16
CA THR A 75 -8.01 -3.04 15.95
C THR A 75 -9.43 -3.14 15.40
N TRP A 76 -10.04 -4.32 15.47
CA TRP A 76 -11.39 -4.57 14.94
C TRP A 76 -12.49 -4.19 15.94
N ARG A 77 -12.26 -4.32 17.25
CA ARG A 77 -13.18 -3.80 18.30
C ARG A 77 -13.29 -2.28 18.28
N ALA A 78 -12.23 -1.58 17.87
CA ALA A 78 -12.23 -0.13 17.72
C ALA A 78 -13.26 0.37 16.69
N LEU A 79 -13.64 -0.47 15.71
CA LEU A 79 -14.65 -0.10 14.70
C LEU A 79 -16.04 0.06 15.30
N GLY A 80 -16.36 -0.74 16.33
CA GLY A 80 -17.69 -0.82 16.95
C GLY A 80 -17.76 -0.25 18.37
N SER A 81 -16.63 0.14 18.97
CA SER A 81 -16.59 0.72 20.32
C SER A 81 -15.73 1.97 20.34
N ALA A 82 -16.26 3.03 20.96
CA ALA A 82 -15.55 4.28 21.21
C ALA A 82 -14.72 4.25 22.51
N GLU A 83 -14.47 3.07 23.07
CA GLU A 83 -13.74 2.88 24.35
C GLU A 83 -12.31 3.46 24.32
N GLY A 84 -11.71 3.62 23.13
CA GLY A 84 -10.40 4.27 22.95
C GLY A 84 -10.45 5.72 22.44
N GLY A 85 -11.62 6.37 22.50
CA GLY A 85 -11.83 7.71 21.97
C GLY A 85 -12.17 7.76 20.47
N ILE A 86 -12.72 8.89 20.03
CA ILE A 86 -13.19 9.08 18.64
C ILE A 86 -12.03 8.94 17.64
N SER A 87 -10.85 9.45 17.97
CA SER A 87 -9.64 9.34 17.14
C SER A 87 -9.26 7.89 16.88
N HIS A 88 -9.39 7.01 17.88
CA HIS A 88 -9.09 5.58 17.72
C HIS A 88 -10.08 4.87 16.79
N THR A 89 -11.38 5.13 16.93
CA THR A 89 -12.42 4.56 16.06
C THR A 89 -12.32 5.09 14.62
N VAL A 90 -12.15 6.40 14.44
CA VAL A 90 -11.99 7.00 13.11
C VAL A 90 -10.71 6.48 12.44
N GLY A 91 -9.62 6.37 13.19
CA GLY A 91 -8.37 5.79 12.69
C GLY A 91 -8.55 4.35 12.19
N ALA A 92 -9.30 3.51 12.93
CA ALA A 92 -9.62 2.15 12.51
C ALA A 92 -10.46 2.11 11.22
N TRP A 93 -11.46 2.99 11.08
CA TRP A 93 -12.25 3.11 9.86
C TRP A 93 -11.42 3.59 8.66
N CYS A 94 -10.49 4.52 8.87
CA CYS A 94 -9.58 4.96 7.82
C CYS A 94 -8.69 3.82 7.32
N LEU A 95 -8.13 3.00 8.22
CA LEU A 95 -7.37 1.80 7.84
C LEU A 95 -8.24 0.80 7.05
N LEU A 96 -9.44 0.50 7.56
CA LEU A 96 -10.35 -0.46 6.95
C LEU A 96 -10.79 -0.02 5.55
N VAL A 97 -11.31 1.21 5.43
CA VAL A 97 -11.79 1.75 4.16
C VAL A 97 -10.63 1.89 3.17
N GLY A 98 -9.47 2.37 3.61
CA GLY A 98 -8.29 2.51 2.75
C GLY A 98 -7.82 1.18 2.17
N LEU A 99 -7.79 0.12 2.98
CA LEU A 99 -7.38 -1.22 2.55
C LEU A 99 -8.44 -1.87 1.65
N LEU A 100 -9.71 -1.86 2.06
CA LEU A 100 -10.81 -2.43 1.28
C LEU A 100 -10.95 -1.73 -0.07
N PHE A 101 -10.88 -0.40 -0.09
CA PHE A 101 -10.93 0.37 -1.33
C PHE A 101 -9.84 -0.07 -2.31
N TYR A 102 -8.58 -0.23 -1.85
CA TYR A 102 -7.49 -0.68 -2.69
C TYR A 102 -7.72 -2.09 -3.24
N VAL A 103 -8.08 -3.05 -2.37
CA VAL A 103 -8.30 -4.45 -2.75
C VAL A 103 -9.49 -4.60 -3.70
N ILE A 104 -10.61 -3.93 -3.42
CA ILE A 104 -11.82 -3.99 -4.26
C ILE A 104 -11.53 -3.36 -5.63
N ARG A 105 -10.86 -2.20 -5.68
CA ARG A 105 -10.48 -1.56 -6.96
C ARG A 105 -9.52 -2.42 -7.76
N GLY A 106 -8.54 -3.04 -7.11
CA GLY A 106 -7.62 -3.98 -7.75
C GLY A 106 -8.35 -5.21 -8.31
N ALA A 107 -9.18 -5.86 -7.49
CA ALA A 107 -9.87 -7.09 -7.87
C ALA A 107 -10.93 -6.88 -8.95
N MET A 108 -11.78 -5.85 -8.82
CA MET A 108 -12.91 -5.64 -9.73
C MET A 108 -12.51 -4.93 -11.03
N HIS A 109 -11.48 -4.08 -11.00
CA HIS A 109 -11.16 -3.19 -12.13
C HIS A 109 -9.70 -3.33 -12.61
N THR A 110 -8.94 -4.30 -12.08
CA THR A 110 -7.50 -4.47 -12.38
C THR A 110 -6.62 -3.24 -12.12
N ASN A 111 -7.13 -2.29 -11.33
CA ASN A 111 -6.50 -0.99 -11.05
C ASN A 111 -5.43 -1.07 -9.95
N TRP A 112 -4.63 -2.13 -9.96
CA TRP A 112 -3.55 -2.34 -8.98
C TRP A 112 -2.47 -1.26 -9.07
N PHE A 113 -2.26 -0.71 -10.27
CA PHE A 113 -1.21 0.27 -10.59
C PHE A 113 -1.74 1.69 -10.83
N ASP A 114 -3.02 1.94 -10.54
CA ASP A 114 -3.67 3.23 -10.77
C ASP A 114 -3.20 4.26 -9.71
N PRO A 115 -2.55 5.37 -10.12
CA PRO A 115 -2.04 6.37 -9.17
C PRO A 115 -3.14 7.02 -8.32
N GLY A 116 -4.35 7.18 -8.86
CA GLY A 116 -5.49 7.73 -8.13
C GLY A 116 -6.00 6.76 -7.06
N VAL A 117 -6.03 5.46 -7.36
CA VAL A 117 -6.38 4.42 -6.37
C VAL A 117 -5.36 4.40 -5.22
N TYR A 118 -4.07 4.50 -5.56
CA TYR A 118 -3.02 4.63 -4.54
C TYR A 118 -3.15 5.90 -3.71
N ALA A 119 -3.40 7.06 -4.32
CA ALA A 119 -3.53 8.32 -3.60
C ALA A 119 -4.63 8.27 -2.53
N VAL A 120 -5.80 7.73 -2.87
CA VAL A 120 -6.91 7.58 -1.91
C VAL A 120 -6.56 6.59 -0.80
N SER A 121 -6.05 5.40 -1.17
CA SER A 121 -5.72 4.36 -0.20
C SER A 121 -4.60 4.78 0.76
N ALA A 122 -3.49 5.31 0.23
CA ALA A 122 -2.32 5.68 1.01
C ALA A 122 -2.64 6.81 2.01
N VAL A 123 -3.42 7.80 1.61
CA VAL A 123 -3.84 8.89 2.52
C VAL A 123 -4.71 8.35 3.65
N LEU A 124 -5.70 7.50 3.35
CA LEU A 124 -6.55 6.89 4.37
C LEU A 124 -5.75 6.00 5.32
N VAL A 125 -4.81 5.19 4.80
CA VAL A 125 -3.98 4.32 5.63
C VAL A 125 -3.04 5.14 6.51
N ALA A 126 -2.35 6.14 5.95
CA ALA A 126 -1.46 7.01 6.72
C ALA A 126 -2.21 7.78 7.82
N PHE A 127 -3.38 8.35 7.48
CA PHE A 127 -4.22 9.04 8.45
C PHE A 127 -4.74 8.09 9.54
N GLY A 128 -5.09 6.85 9.15
CA GLY A 128 -5.49 5.80 10.08
C GLY A 128 -4.40 5.46 11.11
N PHE A 129 -3.14 5.31 10.66
CA PHE A 129 -2.01 5.12 11.58
C PHE A 129 -1.76 6.35 12.46
N ALA A 130 -1.80 7.56 11.89
CA ALA A 130 -1.57 8.80 12.63
C ALA A 130 -2.60 9.02 13.75
N LEU A 131 -3.90 8.85 13.45
CA LEU A 131 -4.95 9.00 14.46
C LEU A 131 -4.87 7.96 15.58
N ARG A 132 -4.44 6.74 15.26
CA ARG A 132 -4.23 5.70 16.27
C ARG A 132 -3.01 5.98 17.13
N ALA A 133 -1.92 6.50 16.55
CA ALA A 133 -0.76 6.93 17.31
C ALA A 133 -1.12 8.08 18.27
N LEU A 134 -1.92 9.04 17.82
CA LEU A 134 -2.44 10.12 18.66
C LEU A 134 -3.34 9.61 19.79
N ALA A 135 -4.23 8.66 19.50
CA ALA A 135 -5.09 8.08 20.53
C ALA A 135 -4.31 7.34 21.62
N LEU A 136 -3.21 6.66 21.25
CA LEU A 136 -2.32 6.01 22.21
C LEU A 136 -1.62 7.02 23.11
N THR A 137 -1.15 8.16 22.56
CA THR A 137 -0.52 9.21 23.38
C THR A 137 -1.51 9.89 24.31
N ASP A 138 -2.77 10.06 23.91
CA ASP A 138 -3.81 10.66 24.76
C ASP A 138 -4.24 9.74 25.92
N SER A 139 -4.08 8.42 25.78
CA SER A 139 -4.36 7.45 26.86
C SER A 139 -3.27 7.34 27.91
N ASP A 140 -2.04 7.79 27.59
CA ASP A 140 -0.87 7.74 28.48
C ASP A 140 -0.68 9.04 29.29
N ALA A 141 -1.51 10.06 29.06
CA ALA A 141 -1.50 11.37 29.71
C ALA A 141 -2.57 11.51 30.82
#